data_AF-A0A9W8WX85-F1
#
_entry.id   AF-A0A9W8WX85-F1
#
_cell.length_a   1.000
_cell.length_b   1.000
_cell.length_c   1.000
_cell.angle_alpha   90.00
_cell.angle_beta   90.00
_cell.angle_gamma   90.00
#
_symmetry.space_group_name_H-M   'P 1'
#
loop_
_entity.id
_entity.type
_entity.pdbx_description
1 polymer ?
#
loop_
_entity_poly.entity_id
_entity_poly.type
_entity_poly.pdbx_seq_one_letter_code
_entity_poly.pdbx_strand_id
1 'polypeptide(L)'
;MTGQSIGNLEPSHNIPDSFRLLPFRNAGGGKIGAWDESSPEEIMAFNPDHWLKTDVDRSRVFDATHGAHLGLSACPRGCSGRKLAYLELRMAIVLVLWHFELQKVPEHLDSYEPIE
;
A
#
# COMPACT_ATOMS: atom_id res chain seq x y z
N MET A 1 -13.29 6.56 16.10
CA MET A 1 -13.39 6.72 14.62
C MET A 1 -12.15 6.09 14.02
N THR A 2 -12.26 4.91 13.42
CA THR A 2 -11.14 4.26 12.76
C THR A 2 -10.74 5.09 11.54
N GLY A 3 -9.52 5.64 11.54
CA GLY A 3 -8.99 6.39 10.41
C GLY A 3 -8.91 5.46 9.19
N GLN A 4 -9.87 5.57 8.28
CA GLN A 4 -9.80 4.88 7.01
C GLN A 4 -8.69 5.52 6.17
N SER A 5 -7.53 4.86 6.14
CA SER A 5 -6.43 5.25 5.26
C SER A 5 -6.82 5.05 3.79
N ILE A 6 -6.11 5.72 2.88
CA ILE A 6 -6.33 5.71 1.42
C ILE A 6 -5.84 4.38 0.78
N GLY A 7 -6.00 3.26 1.50
CA GLY A 7 -5.64 1.90 1.08
C GLY A 7 -6.87 1.00 0.94
N ASN A 8 -6.75 -0.07 0.15
CA ASN A 8 -7.75 -1.14 0.14
C ASN A 8 -7.56 -1.93 1.45
N LEU A 9 -8.33 -1.58 2.47
CA LEU A 9 -8.29 -2.20 3.80
C LEU A 9 -9.20 -3.43 3.91
N GLU A 10 -9.96 -3.71 2.85
CA GLU A 10 -10.93 -4.78 2.78
C GLU A 10 -10.67 -5.64 1.53
N PRO A 11 -10.99 -6.94 1.57
CA PRO A 11 -10.93 -7.81 0.40
C PRO A 11 -11.71 -7.26 -0.80
N SER A 12 -11.26 -7.60 -1.99
CA SER A 12 -11.93 -7.16 -3.21
C SER A 12 -13.28 -7.86 -3.37
N HIS A 13 -14.25 -7.17 -3.99
CA HIS A 13 -15.49 -7.82 -4.36
C HIS A 13 -15.25 -8.79 -5.53
N ASN A 14 -15.79 -10.01 -5.41
CA ASN A 14 -15.74 -10.98 -6.50
C ASN A 14 -16.69 -10.54 -7.64
N ILE A 15 -16.10 -9.96 -8.69
CA ILE A 15 -16.83 -9.55 -9.90
C ILE A 15 -16.49 -10.54 -11.02
N PRO A 16 -17.48 -11.28 -11.56
CA PRO A 16 -17.24 -12.22 -12.65
C PRO A 16 -16.61 -11.56 -13.88
N ASP A 17 -15.62 -12.24 -14.47
CA ASP A 17 -14.88 -11.73 -15.63
C ASP A 17 -15.73 -11.51 -16.88
N SER A 18 -16.91 -12.12 -16.95
CA SER A 18 -17.89 -11.90 -18.04
C SER A 18 -18.37 -10.45 -18.12
N PHE A 19 -18.38 -9.72 -17.01
CA PHE A 19 -18.75 -8.30 -16.98
C PHE A 19 -17.62 -7.38 -17.44
N ARG A 20 -16.38 -7.88 -17.56
CA ARG A 20 -15.23 -7.08 -17.96
C ARG A 20 -15.14 -6.97 -19.49
N LEU A 21 -14.67 -5.81 -19.96
CA LEU A 21 -14.51 -5.54 -21.38
C LEU A 21 -13.52 -6.50 -22.04
N LEU A 22 -13.78 -6.91 -23.29
CA LEU A 22 -12.94 -7.84 -24.04
C LEU A 22 -11.46 -7.42 -24.12
N PRO A 23 -11.10 -6.14 -24.34
CA PRO A 23 -9.70 -5.72 -24.34
C PRO A 23 -8.99 -5.95 -23.00
N PHE A 24 -9.69 -5.79 -21.87
CA PHE A 24 -9.13 -6.04 -20.55
C PHE A 24 -8.85 -7.54 -20.34
N ARG A 25 -9.76 -8.40 -20.78
CA ARG A 25 -9.61 -9.85 -20.73
C ARG A 25 -8.44 -10.32 -21.60
N ASN A 26 -8.34 -9.79 -22.82
CA ASN A 26 -7.24 -10.10 -23.74
C ASN A 26 -5.87 -9.63 -23.22
N ALA A 27 -5.85 -8.60 -22.36
CA ALA A 27 -4.64 -8.10 -21.71
C ALA A 27 -4.24 -8.89 -20.45
N GLY A 28 -4.93 -10.00 -20.13
CA GLY A 28 -4.57 -10.90 -19.04
C GLY A 28 -4.95 -10.39 -17.64
N GLY A 29 -5.98 -9.55 -17.52
CA GLY A 29 -6.51 -9.16 -16.20
C GLY A 29 -5.81 -7.99 -15.51
N GLY A 30 -4.90 -7.30 -16.21
CA GLY A 30 -4.13 -6.18 -15.66
C GLY A 30 -2.76 -6.59 -15.11
N LYS A 31 -1.95 -5.60 -14.74
CA LYS A 31 -0.57 -5.81 -14.23
C LYS A 31 -0.44 -5.65 -12.71
N ILE A 32 -1.56 -5.51 -12.02
CA ILE A 32 -1.61 -5.23 -10.57
C ILE A 32 -2.03 -6.53 -9.89
N GLY A 33 -1.22 -6.99 -8.93
CA GLY A 33 -1.51 -8.16 -8.11
C GLY A 33 -2.53 -7.85 -7.02
N ALA A 34 -2.99 -8.92 -6.37
CA ALA A 34 -3.76 -8.86 -5.14
C ALA A 34 -2.89 -9.41 -4.00
N TRP A 35 -3.06 -8.84 -2.80
CA TRP A 35 -2.54 -9.43 -1.58
C TRP A 35 -3.33 -10.69 -1.22
N ASP A 36 -2.89 -11.41 -0.19
CA ASP A 36 -3.69 -12.50 0.35
C ASP A 36 -4.98 -11.92 0.94
N GLU A 37 -6.11 -12.24 0.31
CA GLU A 37 -7.44 -11.76 0.71
C GLU A 37 -8.12 -12.71 1.70
N SER A 38 -7.47 -13.81 2.11
CA SER A 38 -8.03 -14.80 3.02
C SER A 38 -8.18 -14.31 4.46
N SER A 39 -7.37 -13.33 4.87
CA SER A 39 -7.40 -12.71 6.19
C SER A 39 -7.61 -11.19 6.08
N PRO A 40 -8.85 -10.71 6.30
CA PRO A 40 -9.13 -9.27 6.30
C PRO A 40 -8.33 -8.49 7.34
N GLU A 41 -8.08 -9.08 8.52
CA GLU A 41 -7.26 -8.44 9.56
C GLU A 41 -5.82 -8.19 9.12
N GLU A 42 -5.22 -9.08 8.31
CA GLU A 42 -3.87 -8.88 7.77
C GLU A 42 -3.79 -7.78 6.71
N ILE A 43 -4.86 -7.57 5.94
CA ILE A 43 -4.98 -6.47 4.97
C ILE A 43 -5.05 -5.13 5.72
N MET A 44 -5.79 -5.09 6.83
CA MET A 44 -5.92 -3.89 7.67
C MET A 44 -4.67 -3.55 8.46
N ALA A 45 -3.85 -4.56 8.79
CA ALA A 45 -2.66 -4.37 9.60
C ALA A 45 -1.58 -3.58 8.85
N PHE A 46 -0.86 -2.74 9.59
CA PHE A 46 0.36 -2.12 9.06
C PHE A 46 1.45 -3.20 8.92
N ASN A 47 1.61 -3.72 7.71
CA ASN A 47 2.61 -4.72 7.39
C ASN A 47 3.45 -4.28 6.17
N PRO A 48 4.69 -3.79 6.38
CA PRO A 48 5.59 -3.38 5.31
C PRO A 48 5.93 -4.49 4.30
N ASP A 49 5.81 -5.75 4.72
CA ASP A 49 6.20 -6.91 3.92
C ASP A 49 5.21 -7.26 2.81
N HIS A 50 4.02 -6.64 2.81
CA HIS A 50 3.01 -6.76 1.75
C HIS A 50 3.53 -6.40 0.35
N TRP A 51 4.66 -5.71 0.26
CA TRP A 51 5.29 -5.31 -0.99
C TRP A 51 6.42 -6.24 -1.43
N LEU A 52 6.69 -7.30 -0.67
CA LEU A 52 7.79 -8.24 -0.93
C LEU A 52 7.25 -9.54 -1.50
N LYS A 53 7.72 -9.92 -2.70
CA LYS A 53 7.47 -11.22 -3.31
C LYS A 53 8.63 -12.17 -3.05
N THR A 54 8.32 -13.45 -2.87
CA THR A 54 9.33 -14.51 -2.80
C THR A 54 9.64 -14.98 -4.22
N ASP A 55 10.89 -14.82 -4.64
CA ASP A 55 11.40 -15.29 -5.93
C ASP A 55 11.74 -16.81 -5.88
N VAL A 56 12.07 -17.40 -7.02
CA VAL A 56 12.41 -18.82 -7.18
C VAL A 56 13.56 -19.23 -6.25
N ASP A 57 14.52 -18.34 -6.05
CA ASP A 57 15.69 -18.54 -5.18
C ASP A 57 15.37 -18.32 -3.68
N ARG A 58 14.08 -18.17 -3.33
CA ARG A 58 13.58 -17.81 -1.99
C ARG A 58 14.02 -16.43 -1.49
N SER A 59 14.57 -15.58 -2.37
CA SER A 59 14.87 -14.19 -2.05
C SER A 59 13.59 -13.35 -1.98
N ARG A 60 13.54 -12.40 -1.06
CA ARG A 60 12.44 -11.44 -0.95
C ARG A 60 12.74 -10.21 -1.80
N VAL A 61 11.95 -9.98 -2.83
CA VAL A 61 12.14 -8.90 -3.80
C VAL A 61 10.98 -7.92 -3.72
N PHE A 62 11.28 -6.63 -3.70
CA PHE A 62 10.25 -5.59 -3.71
C PHE A 62 9.52 -5.54 -5.05
N ASP A 63 8.19 -5.58 -5.00
CA ASP A 63 7.31 -5.37 -6.14
C ASP A 63 6.23 -4.35 -5.79
N ALA A 64 6.33 -3.15 -6.39
CA ALA A 64 5.36 -2.07 -6.22
C ALA A 64 3.95 -2.40 -6.75
N THR A 65 3.80 -3.51 -7.49
CA THR A 65 2.53 -4.00 -8.04
C THR A 65 2.00 -5.22 -7.31
N HIS A 66 2.60 -5.62 -6.18
CA HIS A 66 2.20 -6.84 -5.46
C HIS A 66 0.75 -6.80 -4.98
N GLY A 67 0.26 -5.63 -4.57
CA GLY A 67 -1.15 -5.41 -4.22
C GLY A 67 -1.73 -4.16 -4.87
N ALA A 68 -3.06 -4.09 -4.88
CA ALA A 68 -3.79 -2.95 -5.38
C ALA A 68 -3.71 -1.77 -4.39
N HIS A 69 -3.20 -0.63 -4.84
CA HIS A 69 -3.11 0.58 -4.03
C HIS A 69 -3.24 1.86 -4.87
N LEU A 70 -3.92 2.85 -4.32
CA LEU A 70 -4.26 4.11 -5.00
C LEU A 70 -3.88 5.36 -4.18
N GLY A 71 -2.86 5.28 -3.32
CA GLY A 71 -2.49 6.39 -2.42
C GLY A 71 -2.10 7.71 -3.11
N LEU A 72 -1.80 7.70 -4.41
CA LEU A 72 -1.59 8.92 -5.22
C LEU A 72 -2.57 9.02 -6.40
N SER A 73 -3.79 8.52 -6.19
CA SER A 73 -4.90 8.43 -7.15
C SER A 73 -4.54 7.56 -8.38
N ALA A 74 -5.39 7.52 -9.40
CA ALA A 74 -5.11 6.92 -10.71
C ALA A 74 -5.87 7.71 -11.79
N CYS A 75 -5.75 7.30 -13.07
CA CYS A 75 -6.44 7.96 -14.20
C CYS A 75 -5.83 9.34 -14.57
N PRO A 76 -6.40 10.09 -15.54
CA PRO A 76 -5.92 11.43 -15.93
C PRO A 76 -5.91 12.48 -14.79
N ARG A 77 -6.61 12.20 -13.69
CA ARG A 77 -6.66 13.03 -12.48
C ARG A 77 -5.69 12.53 -11.39
N GLY A 78 -4.83 11.57 -11.73
CA GLY A 78 -3.77 11.10 -10.84
C GLY A 78 -2.79 12.21 -10.47
N CYS A 79 -2.06 12.03 -9.37
CA CYS A 79 -1.02 12.97 -8.96
C CYS A 79 0.07 13.07 -10.06
N SER A 80 0.13 14.22 -10.74
CA SER A 80 1.15 14.50 -11.76
C SER A 80 2.57 14.51 -11.18
N GLY A 81 2.69 14.87 -9.90
CA GLY A 81 3.95 14.89 -9.15
C GLY A 81 4.36 13.55 -8.53
N ARG A 82 3.71 12.43 -8.86
CA ARG A 82 3.94 11.13 -8.19
C ARG A 82 5.42 10.74 -8.06
N LYS A 83 6.20 10.91 -9.12
CA LYS A 83 7.63 10.57 -9.11
C LYS A 83 8.42 11.44 -8.14
N LEU A 84 8.12 12.74 -8.12
CA LEU A 84 8.76 13.70 -7.21
C LEU A 84 8.38 13.40 -5.76
N ALA A 85 7.08 13.21 -5.48
CA ALA A 85 6.58 12.89 -4.15
C ALA A 85 7.25 11.63 -3.56
N TYR A 86 7.41 10.57 -4.36
CA TYR A 86 8.13 9.37 -3.91
C TYR A 86 9.61 9.61 -3.65
N LEU A 87 10.27 10.44 -4.47
CA LEU A 87 11.67 10.76 -4.26
C LEU A 87 11.85 11.56 -2.96
N GLU A 88 11.05 12.59 -2.76
CA GLU A 88 11.04 13.42 -1.55
C GLU A 88 10.73 12.59 -0.30
N LEU A 89 9.71 11.74 -0.35
CA LEU A 89 9.37 10.86 0.76
C LEU A 89 10.52 9.91 1.13
N ARG A 90 11.17 9.30 0.14
CA ARG A 90 12.34 8.43 0.37
C ARG A 90 13.50 9.19 0.99
N MET A 91 13.82 10.38 0.46
CA MET A 91 14.87 11.22 1.02
C MET A 91 14.56 11.63 2.45
N ALA A 92 13.33 12.06 2.73
CA ALA A 92 12.90 12.44 4.07
C ALA A 92 13.02 11.27 5.05
N ILE A 93 12.53 10.07 4.71
CA ILE A 93 12.64 8.88 5.56
C ILE A 93 14.10 8.54 5.84
N VAL A 94 14.96 8.52 4.81
CA VAL A 94 16.38 8.20 4.96
C VAL A 94 17.08 9.23 5.85
N LEU A 95 16.83 10.52 5.65
CA LEU A 95 17.42 11.58 6.47
C LEU A 95 16.94 11.50 7.92
N VAL A 96 15.66 11.22 8.16
CA VAL A 96 15.13 11.03 9.52
C VAL A 96 15.81 9.86 10.21
N LEU A 97 15.88 8.70 9.54
CA LEU A 97 16.48 7.49 10.11
C LEU A 97 17.99 7.60 10.31
N TRP A 98 18.70 8.37 9.49
CA TRP A 98 20.15 8.56 9.66
C TRP A 98 20.53 9.59 10.71
N HIS A 99 19.73 10.65 10.89
CA HIS A 99 20.10 11.76 11.76
C HIS A 99 19.45 11.72 13.14
N PHE A 100 18.39 10.94 13.33
CA PHE A 100 17.65 10.92 14.59
C PHE A 100 17.54 9.50 15.15
N GLU A 101 17.56 9.43 16.48
CA GLU A 101 17.19 8.24 17.22
C GLU A 101 15.70 8.32 17.57
N LEU A 102 14.89 7.46 16.97
CA LEU A 102 13.44 7.44 17.18
C LEU A 102 13.11 6.69 18.48
N GLN A 103 12.72 7.45 19.50
CA GLN A 103 12.33 6.91 20.81
C GLN A 103 10.86 6.46 20.83
N LYS A 104 10.50 5.65 21.82
CA LYS A 104 9.10 5.26 22.07
C LYS A 104 8.28 6.51 22.41
N VAL A 105 7.07 6.59 21.86
CA VAL A 105 6.09 7.63 22.21
C VAL A 105 5.71 7.47 23.69
N PRO A 106 5.73 8.55 24.50
CA PRO A 106 5.24 8.50 25.88
C PRO A 106 3.79 7.98 25.93
N GLU A 107 3.47 7.16 26.93
CA GLU A 107 2.16 6.45 26.97
C GLU A 107 0.95 7.38 26.95
N HIS A 108 1.07 8.59 27.52
CA HIS A 108 0.01 9.60 27.51
C HIS A 108 -0.23 10.24 26.12
N LEU A 109 0.66 10.02 25.15
CA LEU A 109 0.55 10.49 23.77
C LEU A 109 0.35 9.34 22.78
N ASP A 110 0.36 8.08 23.24
CA ASP A 110 0.22 6.88 22.41
C ASP A 110 -1.27 6.52 22.23
N SER A 111 -2.08 7.53 21.92
CA SER A 111 -3.49 7.37 21.63
C SER A 111 -3.92 8.33 20.53
N TYR A 112 -5.01 7.98 19.84
CA TYR A 112 -5.67 8.88 18.89
C TYR A 112 -6.65 9.85 19.59
N GLU A 113 -6.69 9.83 20.92
CA GLU A 113 -7.57 10.72 21.68
C GLU A 113 -6.96 12.13 21.71
N PRO A 114 -7.78 13.19 21.61
CA PRO A 114 -7.29 14.54 21.72
C PRO A 114 -6.68 14.76 23.11
N ILE A 115 -5.53 15.42 23.12
CA ILE A 115 -4.85 15.85 24.34
C ILE A 115 -5.39 17.24 24.66
N GLU A 116 -5.97 17.43 25.86
CA GLU A 116 -6.42 18.75 26.35
C GLU A 116 -5.26 19.67 26.74
#